data_AF-A0A7C3HDC0-F1
#
_entry.id   AF-A0A7C3HDC0-F1
#
_cell.length_a   1.000
_cell.length_b   1.000
_cell.length_c   1.000
_cell.angle_alpha   90.00
_cell.angle_beta   90.00
_cell.angle_gamma   90.00
#
_symmetry.space_group_name_H-M   'P 1'
#
loop_
_entity.id
_entity.type
_entity.pdbx_description
1 polymer ?
#
loop_
_entity_poly.entity_id
_entity_poly.type
_entity_poly.pdbx_seq_one_letter_code
_entity_poly.pdbx_strand_id
1 'polypeptide(L)' 'MPVLRDVPINLTAEEVVAIPKGRPIRPALLRDAQEAIALGATLWQPQAVYDWFDVRAVEGETAYLDAPHLPGGQ' A
#
# COMPACT_ATOMS: atom_id res chain seq x y z
N MET A 1 -18.71 -1.55 -4.92
CA MET A 1 -17.32 -1.37 -4.44
C MET A 1 -16.83 0.01 -4.87
N PRO A 2 -16.60 0.94 -3.93
CA PRO A 2 -15.98 2.24 -4.23
C PRO A 2 -14.50 2.05 -4.61
N VAL A 3 -14.06 2.73 -5.66
CA VAL A 3 -12.64 2.78 -6.06
C VAL A 3 -12.08 4.13 -5.64
N LEU A 4 -11.10 4.12 -4.74
CA LEU A 4 -10.33 5.32 -4.41
C LEU A 4 -9.25 5.50 -5.46
N ARG A 5 -9.24 6.67 -6.09
CA ARG A 5 -8.22 7.08 -7.05
C ARG A 5 -7.32 8.11 -6.40
N ASP A 6 -6.13 8.28 -6.97
CA ASP A 6 -5.14 9.28 -6.52
C ASP A 6 -4.70 9.07 -5.06
N VAL A 7 -4.62 7.81 -4.64
CA VAL A 7 -4.17 7.47 -3.28
C VAL A 7 -2.66 7.72 -3.19
N PRO A 8 -2.20 8.69 -2.35
CA PRO A 8 -0.79 9.00 -2.27
C PRO A 8 -0.02 7.83 -1.64
N ILE A 9 1.00 7.34 -2.34
CA ILE A 9 1.96 6.36 -1.79
C ILE A 9 3.19 7.15 -1.37
N ASN A 10 3.37 7.32 -0.06
CA ASN A 10 4.48 8.08 0.50
C ASN A 10 5.71 7.15 0.61
N LEU A 11 6.41 6.96 -0.50
CA LEU A 11 7.58 6.09 -0.61
C LEU A 11 8.86 6.92 -0.47
N THR A 12 9.72 6.55 0.46
CA THR A 12 11.04 7.21 0.66
C THR A 12 12.17 6.41 0.02
N ALA A 13 13.25 7.10 -0.34
CA ALA A 13 14.42 6.46 -0.95
C ALA A 13 15.09 5.47 0.03
N GLU A 14 15.06 5.78 1.31
CA GLU A 14 15.56 4.95 2.39
C GLU A 14 14.81 3.61 2.48
N GLU A 15 13.48 3.64 2.33
CA GLU A 15 12.63 2.44 2.30
C GLU A 15 12.87 1.58 1.07
N VAL A 16 13.08 2.20 -0.10
CA VAL A 16 13.37 1.48 -1.36
C VAL A 16 14.72 0.78 -1.32
N VAL A 17 15.73 1.43 -0.75
CA VAL A 17 17.10 0.92 -0.73
C VAL A 17 17.31 -0.15 0.34
N ALA A 18 16.30 -0.40 1.21
CA ALA A 18 16.20 -1.46 2.21
C ALA A 18 17.50 -2.24 2.46
N ILE A 19 18.37 -1.68 3.32
CA ILE A 19 19.66 -2.29 3.61
C ILE A 19 19.52 -3.25 4.80
N PRO A 20 20.03 -4.50 4.71
CA PRO A 20 20.17 -5.39 5.86
C PRO A 20 20.92 -4.70 7.00
N LYS A 21 20.42 -4.82 8.25
CA LYS A 21 20.98 -4.18 9.44
C LYS A 21 22.53 -4.21 9.45
N GLY A 22 23.15 -3.03 9.47
CA GLY A 22 24.59 -2.85 9.71
C GLY A 22 25.43 -2.41 8.50
N ARG A 23 24.86 -2.29 7.29
CA ARG A 23 25.58 -1.68 6.15
C ARG A 23 25.25 -0.19 6.02
N PRO A 24 26.26 0.68 5.87
CA PRO A 24 26.03 2.10 5.59
C PRO A 24 25.40 2.28 4.21
N ILE A 25 24.39 3.15 4.13
CA ILE A 25 23.76 3.54 2.86
C ILE A 25 24.77 4.31 2.03
N ARG A 26 24.93 3.90 0.76
CA ARG A 26 25.78 4.62 -0.19
C ARG A 26 25.00 5.87 -0.66
N PRO A 27 25.56 7.09 -0.51
CA PRO A 27 24.85 8.32 -0.89
C PRO A 27 24.41 8.34 -2.36
N ALA A 28 25.20 7.76 -3.26
CA ALA A 28 24.84 7.64 -4.68
C ALA A 28 23.57 6.80 -4.88
N LEU A 29 23.43 5.69 -4.15
CA LEU A 29 22.26 4.81 -4.25
C LEU A 29 20.99 5.49 -3.71
N LEU A 30 21.14 6.33 -2.68
CA LEU A 30 20.03 7.14 -2.16
C LEU A 30 19.57 8.17 -3.20
N ARG A 31 20.50 8.86 -3.85
CA ARG A 31 20.19 9.82 -4.92
C ARG A 31 19.49 9.12 -6.10
N ASP A 32 20.04 8.00 -6.56
CA ASP A 32 19.47 7.26 -7.69
C ASP A 32 18.04 6.76 -7.35
N ALA A 33 17.79 6.37 -6.09
CA ALA A 33 16.44 6.02 -5.62
C ALA A 33 15.50 7.23 -5.55
N GLN A 34 15.97 8.40 -5.10
CA GLN A 34 15.18 9.65 -5.12
C GLN A 34 14.77 10.02 -6.56
N GLU A 35 15.70 9.95 -7.51
CA GLU A 35 15.43 10.23 -8.93
C GLU A 35 14.42 9.24 -9.51
N ALA A 36 14.55 7.94 -9.19
CA ALA A 36 13.61 6.92 -9.63
C ALA A 36 12.19 7.13 -9.05
N ILE A 37 12.08 7.51 -7.77
CA ILE A 37 10.79 7.85 -7.14
C ILE A 37 10.17 9.07 -7.81
N ALA A 38 10.94 10.13 -8.02
CA ALA A 38 10.46 11.36 -8.67
C ALA A 38 9.96 11.08 -10.09
N LEU A 39 10.68 10.26 -10.86
CA LEU A 39 10.25 9.84 -12.19
C LEU A 39 8.97 9.01 -12.13
N GLY A 40 8.93 7.98 -11.27
CA GLY A 40 7.78 7.09 -11.10
C GLY A 40 6.51 7.81 -10.67
N ALA A 41 6.62 8.80 -9.78
CA ALA A 41 5.49 9.60 -9.29
C ALA A 41 4.72 10.30 -10.42
N THR A 42 5.39 10.67 -11.52
CA THR A 42 4.71 11.28 -12.69
C THR A 42 4.00 10.27 -13.59
N LEU A 43 4.36 8.99 -13.48
CA LEU A 43 3.86 7.91 -14.34
C LEU A 43 2.77 7.07 -13.67
N TRP A 44 2.71 7.08 -12.34
CA TRP A 44 1.83 6.21 -11.58
C TRP A 44 0.45 6.84 -11.33
N GLN A 45 -0.60 6.03 -11.49
CA GLN A 45 -1.98 6.36 -11.10
C GLN A 45 -2.49 5.29 -10.13
N PRO A 46 -2.05 5.30 -8.86
CA PRO A 46 -2.43 4.29 -7.89
C PRO A 46 -3.94 4.29 -7.65
N GLN A 47 -4.51 3.10 -7.58
CA GLN A 47 -5.93 2.87 -7.27
C GLN A 47 -6.03 1.89 -6.11
N ALA A 48 -6.95 2.15 -5.18
CA ALA A 48 -7.28 1.24 -4.11
C ALA A 48 -8.75 0.82 -4.20
N VAL A 49 -8.97 -0.48 -4.07
CA VAL A 49 -10.31 -1.06 -3.96
C VAL A 49 -10.49 -1.51 -2.52
N TYR A 50 -11.57 -1.05 -1.90
CA TYR A 50 -11.95 -1.50 -0.56
C TYR A 50 -13.40 -1.95 -0.55
N ASP A 51 -13.72 -2.79 0.42
CA ASP A 51 -15.08 -3.22 0.69
C ASP A 51 -15.33 -3.23 2.20
N TRP A 52 -16.61 -3.12 2.57
CA TRP A 52 -17.03 -3.21 3.96
C TRP A 52 -17.53 -4.62 4.23
N PHE A 53 -17.15 -5.16 5.39
CA PHE A 53 -17.59 -6.47 5.86
C PHE A 53 -18.27 -6.31 7.21
N ASP A 54 -19.42 -6.96 7.36
CA ASP A 54 -20.06 -7.06 8.67
C ASP A 54 -19.24 -8.02 9.55
N VAL A 55 -18.89 -7.55 10.74
CA VAL A 55 -18.11 -8.32 11.70
C VAL A 55 -19.07 -9.08 12.59
N ARG A 56 -19.03 -10.41 12.51
CA ARG A 56 -19.86 -11.30 13.34
C ARG A 56 -19.34 -11.39 14.77
N ALA A 57 -18.03 -11.53 14.93
CA ALA A 57 -17.38 -11.68 16.24
C ALA A 57 -15.90 -11.26 16.20
N VAL A 58 -15.33 -10.96 17.36
CA VAL A 58 -13.90 -10.70 17.55
C VAL A 58 -13.41 -11.51 18.74
N GLU A 59 -12.36 -12.31 18.54
CA GLU A 59 -11.68 -13.08 19.58
C GLU A 59 -10.18 -12.72 19.58
N GLY A 60 -9.77 -11.91 20.56
CA GLY A 60 -8.41 -11.39 20.62
C GLY A 60 -8.07 -10.58 19.37
N GLU A 61 -7.07 -11.04 18.61
CA GLU A 61 -6.61 -10.41 17.36
C GLU A 61 -7.33 -10.97 16.11
N THR A 62 -8.28 -11.89 16.28
CA THR A 62 -9.00 -12.53 15.17
C THR A 62 -10.41 -11.94 15.03
N ALA A 63 -10.76 -11.46 13.84
CA ALA A 63 -12.11 -11.04 13.49
C ALA A 63 -12.78 -12.07 12.57
N TYR A 64 -14.01 -12.46 12.91
CA TYR A 64 -14.84 -13.33 12.10
C TYR A 64 -15.83 -12.48 11.32
N LEU A 65 -15.76 -12.56 9.99
CA LEU A 65 -16.56 -11.76 9.08
C LEU A 65 -17.75 -12.56 8.57
N ASP A 66 -18.89 -11.89 8.35
CA ASP A 66 -19.98 -12.44 7.57
C ASP A 66 -19.61 -12.49 6.08
N ALA A 67 -20.33 -13.33 5.32
CA ALA A 67 -20.08 -13.43 3.87
C ALA A 67 -20.26 -12.06 3.20
N PRO A 68 -19.39 -11.70 2.24
CA PRO A 68 -19.50 -10.41 1.56
C PRO A 68 -20.88 -10.24 0.94
N HIS A 69 -21.42 -9.03 1.06
CA HIS A 69 -22.66 -8.66 0.37
C HIS A 69 -22.38 -8.59 -1.14
N LEU A 70 -22.61 -9.68 -1.87
CA LEU A 70 -22.51 -9.67 -3.33
C LEU A 70 -23.61 -8.76 -3.88
N PRO A 71 -23.27 -7.64 -4.56
CA PRO A 71 -24.30 -6.82 -5.19
C PRO A 71 -24.70 -7.52 -6.49
N GLY A 72 -25.76 -8.34 -6.44
CA GLY A 72 -26.31 -8.95 -7.67
C GLY A 72 -27.06 -10.28 -7.55
N GLY A 73 -27.57 -10.67 -6.39
CA GLY A 73 -28.49 -11.82 -6.29
C GLY A 73 -29.94 -11.38 -6.45
N GLN A 74 -30.45 -11.35 -7.69
CA GLN A 74 -31.88 -11.60 -7.94
C GLN A 74 -32.12 -13.11 -8.00
#